data_AF-A0A1A3CBZ1-F1
#
_entry.id   AF-A0A1A3CBZ1-F1
#
_cell.length_a   1.000
_cell.length_b   1.000
_cell.length_c   1.000
_cell.angle_alpha   90.00
_cell.angle_beta   90.00
_cell.angle_gamma   90.00
#
_symmetry.space_group_name_H-M   'P 1'
#
loop_
_entity.id
_entity.type
_entity.pdbx_description
1 polymer ?
#
loop_
_entity_poly.entity_id
_entity_poly.type
_entity_poly.pdbx_seq_one_letter_code
_entity_poly.pdbx_strand_id
1 'polypeptide(L)'
;MAYKIDPESLHRVAKQVVGLPLDGGELVARAIELLADEYPDLIDPQPGRWVGSRAGGILGKVRFLYFSPREYIVIFGSPTGTQGFSGRYKRVQIHKFLMAGRIDFYDLESDDITATTLLPGEQTCTDKGQARGMTIHPGSWHIEYGRGAVVTTLPFAMVDTLLVSLEFESVRRSAVEFARLIRRRSRTPGSARRPELRRY
;
A
#
# COMPACT_ATOMS: atom_id res chain seq x y z
N MET A 1 6.65 -19.85 7.79
CA MET A 1 6.26 -19.41 6.43
C MET A 1 7.14 -18.26 6.03
N ALA A 2 7.80 -18.35 4.88
CA ALA A 2 8.64 -17.29 4.34
C ALA A 2 7.78 -16.16 3.74
N TYR A 3 8.28 -14.93 3.80
CA TYR A 3 7.74 -13.80 3.06
C TYR A 3 8.08 -13.95 1.57
N LYS A 4 7.18 -13.53 0.68
CA LYS A 4 7.40 -13.61 -0.77
C LYS A 4 8.17 -12.42 -1.31
N ILE A 5 8.10 -11.28 -0.63
CA ILE A 5 8.70 -10.02 -1.06
C ILE A 5 9.94 -9.72 -0.24
N ASP A 6 11.04 -9.44 -0.94
CA ASP A 6 12.30 -9.00 -0.38
C ASP A 6 12.39 -7.45 -0.35
N PRO A 7 12.57 -6.82 0.82
CA PRO A 7 12.80 -5.38 0.92
C PRO A 7 13.94 -4.86 0.03
N GLU A 8 15.04 -5.61 -0.12
CA GLU A 8 16.18 -5.14 -0.90
C GLU A 8 15.86 -5.02 -2.39
N SER A 9 15.03 -5.92 -2.93
CA SER A 9 14.51 -5.77 -4.30
C SER A 9 13.63 -4.52 -4.44
N LEU A 10 12.79 -4.20 -3.46
CA LEU A 10 11.99 -2.97 -3.49
C LEU A 10 12.88 -1.71 -3.42
N HIS A 11 13.92 -1.75 -2.60
CA HIS A 11 14.89 -0.65 -2.50
C HIS A 11 15.62 -0.43 -3.83
N ARG A 12 16.01 -1.51 -4.49
CA ARG A 12 16.64 -1.48 -5.82
C ARG A 12 15.72 -0.81 -6.84
N VAL A 13 14.43 -1.17 -6.87
CA VAL A 13 13.46 -0.52 -7.77
C VAL A 13 13.30 0.97 -7.44
N ALA A 14 13.17 1.31 -6.16
CA ALA A 14 13.03 2.71 -5.74
C ALA A 14 14.22 3.57 -6.21
N LYS A 15 15.45 3.05 -6.09
CA LYS A 15 16.67 3.73 -6.58
C LYS A 15 16.68 3.93 -8.10
N GLN A 16 16.19 2.96 -8.87
CA GLN A 16 16.21 3.03 -10.34
C GLN A 16 15.31 4.12 -10.92
N VAL A 17 14.27 4.52 -10.19
CA VAL A 17 13.32 5.55 -10.65
C VAL A 17 13.62 6.95 -10.12
N VAL A 18 14.64 7.10 -9.27
CA VAL A 18 15.04 8.42 -8.75
C VAL A 18 15.44 9.33 -9.89
N GLY A 19 14.93 10.56 -9.87
CA GLY A 19 15.21 11.58 -10.89
C GLY A 19 14.29 11.51 -12.11
N LEU A 20 13.47 10.47 -12.26
CA LEU A 20 12.44 10.46 -13.29
C LEU A 20 11.37 11.53 -13.01
N PRO A 21 10.78 12.12 -14.07
CA PRO A 21 9.71 13.10 -13.91
C PRO A 21 8.53 12.52 -13.12
N LEU A 22 8.17 13.22 -12.05
CA LEU A 22 6.90 12.98 -11.36
C LEU A 22 5.73 13.55 -12.17
N ASP A 23 5.93 14.71 -12.78
CA ASP A 23 4.95 15.38 -13.63
C ASP A 23 4.73 14.54 -14.90
N GLY A 24 3.48 14.13 -15.14
CA GLY A 24 3.13 13.15 -16.18
C GLY A 24 3.10 11.69 -15.72
N GLY A 25 3.56 11.40 -14.49
CA GLY A 25 3.44 10.09 -13.86
C GLY A 25 4.47 9.05 -14.27
N GLU A 26 5.51 9.43 -15.01
CA GLU A 26 6.56 8.53 -15.51
C GLU A 26 7.27 7.79 -14.38
N LEU A 27 7.67 8.50 -13.32
CA LEU A 27 8.31 7.90 -12.14
C LEU A 27 7.48 6.75 -11.54
N VAL A 28 6.17 6.97 -11.39
CA VAL A 28 5.28 5.96 -10.78
C VAL A 28 4.99 4.83 -11.76
N ALA A 29 4.79 5.14 -13.04
CA ALA A 29 4.58 4.13 -14.07
C ALA A 29 5.78 3.19 -14.16
N ARG A 30 6.99 3.75 -14.23
CA ARG A 30 8.23 2.97 -14.31
C ARG A 30 8.47 2.13 -13.06
N ALA A 31 8.17 2.66 -11.88
CA ALA A 31 8.28 1.89 -10.64
C ALA A 31 7.36 0.66 -10.64
N ILE A 32 6.14 0.80 -11.14
CA ILE A 32 5.16 -0.30 -11.21
C ILE A 32 5.58 -1.35 -12.22
N GLU A 33 6.08 -0.95 -13.39
CA GLU A 33 6.65 -1.86 -14.38
C GLU A 33 7.79 -2.69 -13.79
N LEU A 34 8.77 -2.04 -13.17
CA LEU A 34 9.91 -2.71 -12.54
C LEU A 34 9.48 -3.67 -11.41
N LEU A 35 8.47 -3.29 -10.63
CA LEU A 35 7.91 -4.16 -9.59
C LEU A 35 7.16 -5.36 -10.18
N ALA A 36 6.45 -5.17 -11.30
CA ALA A 36 5.78 -6.26 -12.00
C ALA A 36 6.78 -7.22 -12.65
N ASP A 37 7.89 -6.70 -13.19
CA ASP A 37 8.97 -7.52 -13.75
C ASP A 37 9.66 -8.36 -12.66
N GLU A 38 9.88 -7.79 -11.47
CA GLU A 38 10.49 -8.49 -10.32
C GLU A 38 9.52 -9.51 -9.69
N TYR A 39 8.22 -9.22 -9.67
CA TYR A 39 7.20 -10.04 -9.03
C TYR A 39 5.98 -10.32 -9.94
N PRO A 40 6.17 -11.01 -11.08
CA PRO A 40 5.13 -11.16 -12.12
C PRO A 40 3.90 -11.95 -11.65
N ASP A 41 4.07 -12.86 -10.69
CA ASP A 41 2.97 -13.64 -10.12
C ASP A 41 2.18 -12.89 -9.04
N LEU A 42 2.65 -11.71 -8.60
CA LEU A 42 2.08 -10.96 -7.48
C LEU A 42 1.57 -9.58 -7.85
N ILE A 43 2.19 -8.92 -8.83
CA ILE A 43 1.92 -7.53 -9.19
C ILE A 43 1.45 -7.45 -10.64
N ASP A 44 0.25 -6.92 -10.84
CA ASP A 44 -0.29 -6.63 -12.16
C ASP A 44 0.14 -5.21 -12.60
N PRO A 45 0.86 -5.06 -13.73
CA PRO A 45 1.29 -3.74 -14.22
C PRO A 45 0.13 -2.89 -14.76
N GLN A 46 -1.07 -3.46 -14.96
CA GLN A 46 -2.21 -2.75 -15.51
C GLN A 46 -2.57 -1.48 -14.71
N PRO A 47 -3.06 -0.41 -15.38
CA PRO A 47 -3.50 0.81 -14.72
C PRO A 47 -4.54 0.53 -13.61
N GLY A 48 -4.15 0.84 -12.38
CA GLY A 48 -4.97 0.73 -11.18
C GLY A 48 -5.58 2.07 -10.79
N ARG A 49 -6.55 2.04 -9.88
CA ARG A 49 -7.20 3.25 -9.35
C ARG A 49 -6.41 3.82 -8.18
N TRP A 50 -6.30 5.15 -8.16
CA TRP A 50 -5.87 5.88 -6.98
C TRP A 50 -7.03 5.98 -5.98
N VAL A 51 -6.71 5.76 -4.71
CA VAL A 51 -7.64 5.92 -3.59
C VAL A 51 -7.11 7.03 -2.69
N GLY A 52 -8.01 7.91 -2.23
CA GLY A 52 -7.67 8.87 -1.19
C GLY A 52 -7.49 8.13 0.13
N SER A 53 -6.36 8.36 0.81
CA SER A 53 -6.06 7.74 2.10
C SER A 53 -5.81 8.83 3.12
N ARG A 54 -6.54 8.79 4.23
CA ARG A 54 -6.23 9.53 5.44
C ARG A 54 -6.00 8.49 6.54
N ALA A 55 -4.94 8.63 7.34
CA ALA A 55 -4.69 7.79 8.51
C ALA A 55 -3.77 8.52 9.47
N GLY A 56 -4.15 8.68 10.74
CA GLY A 56 -3.28 9.34 11.73
C GLY A 56 -2.92 10.79 11.36
N GLY A 57 -3.78 11.48 10.61
CA GLY A 57 -3.51 12.83 10.08
C GLY A 57 -2.72 12.86 8.77
N ILE A 58 -2.15 11.74 8.34
CA ILE A 58 -1.43 11.62 7.07
C ILE A 58 -2.45 11.49 5.94
N LEU A 59 -2.52 12.50 5.07
CA LEU A 59 -3.38 12.54 3.88
C LEU A 59 -2.55 12.40 2.60
N GLY A 60 -2.99 11.50 1.72
CA GLY A 60 -2.37 11.31 0.42
C GLY A 60 -3.18 10.43 -0.52
N LYS A 61 -2.54 10.03 -1.62
CA LYS A 61 -3.05 9.09 -2.60
C LYS A 61 -2.31 7.77 -2.44
N VAL A 62 -3.06 6.68 -2.47
CA VAL A 62 -2.52 5.32 -2.41
C VAL A 62 -2.97 4.54 -3.65
N ARG A 63 -2.06 3.73 -4.20
CA ARG A 63 -2.36 2.71 -5.20
C ARG A 63 -1.87 1.37 -4.67
N PHE A 64 -2.80 0.45 -4.47
CA PHE A 64 -2.48 -0.91 -4.04
C PHE A 64 -1.95 -1.71 -5.22
N LEU A 65 -0.80 -2.35 -5.02
CA LEU A 65 -0.17 -3.23 -6.03
C LEU A 65 -0.31 -4.70 -5.64
N TYR A 66 -0.20 -4.99 -4.35
CA TYR A 66 -0.32 -6.35 -3.81
C TYR A 66 -0.89 -6.33 -2.40
N PHE A 67 -1.71 -7.33 -2.07
CA PHE A 67 -2.25 -7.52 -0.73
C PHE A 67 -2.47 -9.00 -0.42
N SER A 68 -2.08 -9.39 0.79
CA SER A 68 -2.34 -10.70 1.38
C SER A 68 -2.53 -10.56 2.90
N PRO A 69 -2.94 -11.62 3.62
CA PRO A 69 -3.02 -11.57 5.08
C PRO A 69 -1.70 -11.27 5.79
N ARG A 70 -0.54 -11.40 5.11
CA ARG A 70 0.78 -11.23 5.72
C ARG A 70 1.66 -10.15 5.12
N GLU A 71 1.37 -9.72 3.89
CA GLU A 71 2.21 -8.81 3.12
C GLU A 71 1.33 -7.89 2.26
N TYR A 72 1.72 -6.63 2.10
CA TYR A 72 1.14 -5.71 1.12
C TYR A 72 2.20 -4.82 0.50
N ILE A 73 1.99 -4.40 -0.75
CA ILE A 73 2.77 -3.33 -1.40
C ILE A 73 1.80 -2.28 -1.90
N VAL A 74 2.10 -1.02 -1.59
CA VAL A 74 1.41 0.15 -2.15
C VAL A 74 2.41 1.18 -2.66
N ILE A 75 1.96 1.99 -3.62
CA ILE A 75 2.57 3.30 -3.87
C ILE A 75 1.76 4.34 -3.11
N PHE A 76 2.44 5.13 -2.28
CA PHE A 76 1.84 6.24 -1.57
C PHE A 76 2.53 7.55 -1.97
N GLY A 77 1.75 8.63 -2.10
CA GLY A 77 2.31 9.96 -2.17
C GLY A 77 1.36 11.06 -1.74
N SER A 78 1.91 12.23 -1.45
CA SER A 78 1.14 13.41 -1.07
C SER A 78 1.53 14.60 -1.96
N PRO A 79 0.69 14.96 -2.95
CA PRO A 79 0.98 16.10 -3.82
C PRO A 79 1.12 17.43 -3.08
N THR A 80 0.35 17.62 -1.99
CA THR A 80 0.31 18.87 -1.21
C THR A 80 1.07 18.81 0.10
N GLY A 81 1.69 17.67 0.40
CA GLY A 81 2.33 17.41 1.69
C GLY A 81 1.31 17.12 2.81
N THR A 82 1.81 16.52 3.89
CA THR A 82 1.02 16.17 5.06
C THR A 82 1.92 15.91 6.27
N GLN A 83 1.39 16.10 7.48
CA GLN A 83 2.05 15.73 8.73
C GLN A 83 1.12 14.86 9.57
N GLY A 84 1.68 13.88 10.28
CA GLY A 84 0.87 13.03 11.14
C GLY A 84 1.62 11.90 11.82
N PHE A 85 0.83 11.03 12.43
CA PHE A 85 1.24 9.83 13.13
C PHE A 85 1.25 8.63 12.19
N SER A 86 2.35 7.87 12.16
CA SER A 86 2.49 6.69 11.29
C SER A 86 1.50 5.57 11.60
N GLY A 87 0.93 5.55 12.82
CA GLY A 87 0.28 4.38 13.38
C GLY A 87 1.26 3.51 14.17
N ARG A 88 0.76 2.84 15.22
CA ARG A 88 1.52 1.86 16.00
C ARG A 88 1.05 0.44 15.69
N TYR A 89 1.77 -0.26 14.83
CA TYR A 89 1.38 -1.60 14.38
C TYR A 89 2.13 -2.68 15.15
N LYS A 90 1.48 -3.26 16.18
CA LYS A 90 2.11 -4.28 17.06
C LYS A 90 2.55 -5.57 16.35
N ARG A 91 2.00 -5.86 15.17
CA ARG A 91 2.21 -7.14 14.47
C ARG A 91 2.68 -6.99 13.02
N VAL A 92 2.98 -5.77 12.58
CA VAL A 92 3.41 -5.48 11.22
C VAL A 92 4.64 -4.58 11.28
N GLN A 93 5.64 -4.93 10.48
CA GLN A 93 6.80 -4.10 10.20
C GLN A 93 6.54 -3.38 8.88
N ILE A 94 6.84 -2.09 8.82
CA ILE A 94 6.57 -1.25 7.64
C ILE A 94 7.89 -0.71 7.09
N HIS A 95 8.10 -0.91 5.80
CA HIS A 95 9.23 -0.42 5.04
C HIS A 95 8.76 0.70 4.11
N LYS A 96 9.54 1.77 4.02
CA LYS A 96 9.30 2.87 3.07
C LYS A 96 10.54 3.09 2.24
N PHE A 97 10.38 3.14 0.92
CA PHE A 97 11.45 3.36 -0.05
C PHE A 97 11.13 4.62 -0.85
N LEU A 98 11.86 5.70 -0.60
CA LEU A 98 11.52 7.01 -1.15
C LEU A 98 11.96 7.12 -2.61
N MET A 99 11.05 7.48 -3.51
CA MET A 99 11.31 7.63 -4.94
C MET A 99 11.46 9.11 -5.34
N ALA A 100 10.69 10.00 -4.70
CA ALA A 100 10.72 11.43 -4.94
C ALA A 100 10.39 12.22 -3.67
N GLY A 101 10.85 13.47 -3.63
CA GLY A 101 10.58 14.42 -2.54
C GLY A 101 11.43 14.17 -1.30
N ARG A 102 10.83 14.36 -0.13
CA ARG A 102 11.47 14.26 1.19
C ARG A 102 10.46 13.81 2.25
N ILE A 103 10.93 13.03 3.23
CA ILE A 103 10.16 12.70 4.44
C ILE A 103 11.04 12.99 5.65
N ASP A 104 10.55 13.81 6.57
CA ASP A 104 11.16 13.96 7.90
C ASP A 104 10.39 13.12 8.91
N PHE A 105 11.09 12.42 9.80
CA PHE A 105 10.46 11.61 10.84
C PHE A 105 11.30 11.55 12.11
N TYR A 106 10.65 11.20 13.21
CA TYR A 106 11.29 10.87 14.48
C TYR A 106 10.55 9.70 15.13
N ASP A 107 11.28 8.86 15.85
CA ASP A 107 10.73 7.71 16.55
C ASP A 107 10.15 8.15 17.90
N LEU A 108 8.89 7.79 18.18
CA LEU A 108 8.21 8.22 19.40
C LEU A 108 8.72 7.50 20.65
N GLU A 109 9.37 6.37 20.46
CA GLU A 109 9.98 5.57 21.50
C GLU A 109 11.46 5.94 21.75
N SER A 110 12.03 6.87 20.97
CA SER A 110 13.40 7.38 21.16
C SER A 110 13.41 8.63 22.05
N ASP A 111 14.49 8.82 22.81
CA ASP A 111 14.79 10.06 23.54
C ASP A 111 15.40 11.15 22.63
N ASP A 112 15.61 10.84 21.34
CA ASP A 112 16.14 11.80 20.37
C ASP A 112 15.19 13.00 20.18
N ILE A 113 15.75 14.20 20.31
CA ILE A 113 15.01 15.46 20.15
C ILE A 113 15.10 16.04 18.73
N THR A 114 15.70 15.30 17.78
CA THR A 114 15.93 15.74 16.41
C THR A 114 15.25 14.81 15.40
N ALA A 115 14.79 15.38 14.29
CA ALA A 115 14.21 14.61 13.20
C ALA A 115 15.30 14.06 12.27
N THR A 116 15.06 12.86 11.75
CA THR A 116 15.82 12.26 10.66
C THR A 116 15.13 12.56 9.34
N THR A 117 15.93 12.81 8.30
CA THR A 117 15.45 13.06 6.94
C THR A 117 15.70 11.84 6.07
N LEU A 118 14.66 11.42 5.35
CA LEU A 118 14.71 10.44 4.27
C LEU A 118 14.67 11.17 2.92
N LEU A 119 15.64 10.83 2.06
CA LEU A 119 15.83 11.38 0.72
C LEU A 119 15.58 10.31 -0.38
N PRO A 120 15.34 10.72 -1.64
CA PRO A 120 15.08 9.79 -2.73
C PRO A 120 16.22 8.78 -2.90
N GLY A 121 15.86 7.50 -3.05
CA GLY A 121 16.80 6.38 -3.11
C GLY A 121 17.18 5.82 -1.74
N GLU A 122 16.73 6.41 -0.63
CA GLU A 122 16.89 5.88 0.72
C GLU A 122 15.70 5.03 1.15
N GLN A 123 15.89 4.25 2.20
CA GLN A 123 14.87 3.40 2.80
C GLN A 123 14.82 3.57 4.31
N THR A 124 13.66 3.30 4.89
CA THR A 124 13.51 3.21 6.35
C THR A 124 12.56 2.09 6.72
N CYS A 125 12.79 1.50 7.89
CA CYS A 125 11.96 0.45 8.47
C CYS A 125 11.44 0.92 9.83
N THR A 126 10.13 0.76 10.05
CA THR A 126 9.49 0.91 11.35
C THR A 126 9.15 -0.48 11.87
N ASP A 127 9.76 -0.83 13.01
CA ASP A 127 9.58 -2.13 13.64
C ASP A 127 8.22 -2.29 14.30
N LYS A 128 7.87 -3.56 14.56
CA LYS A 128 6.60 -3.92 15.19
C LYS A 128 6.44 -3.21 16.53
N GLY A 129 5.33 -2.51 16.70
CA GLY A 129 5.00 -1.81 17.94
C GLY A 129 5.67 -0.45 18.09
N GLN A 130 6.56 -0.06 17.18
CA GLN A 130 7.12 1.29 17.11
C GLN A 130 6.18 2.22 16.34
N ALA A 131 6.34 3.52 16.54
CA ALA A 131 5.60 4.53 15.80
C ALA A 131 6.39 5.82 15.62
N ARG A 132 6.00 6.61 14.62
CA ARG A 132 6.70 7.83 14.22
C ARG A 132 5.77 9.02 14.13
N GLY A 133 6.29 10.17 14.50
CA GLY A 133 5.82 11.45 13.97
C GLY A 133 6.49 11.69 12.62
N MET A 134 5.72 12.09 11.61
CA MET A 134 6.24 12.23 10.25
C MET A 134 5.69 13.48 9.56
N THR A 135 6.54 14.11 8.76
CA THR A 135 6.18 15.12 7.76
C THR A 135 6.58 14.58 6.39
N ILE A 136 5.57 14.34 5.55
CA ILE A 136 5.74 13.99 4.14
C ILE A 136 5.60 15.28 3.35
N HIS A 137 6.68 15.77 2.76
CA HIS A 137 6.69 17.04 2.02
C HIS A 137 5.86 16.98 0.73
N PRO A 138 5.44 18.14 0.17
CA PRO A 138 4.75 18.18 -1.11
C PRO A 138 5.56 17.50 -2.23
N GLY A 139 4.87 16.72 -3.07
CA GLY A 139 5.50 15.99 -4.16
C GLY A 139 6.31 14.76 -3.72
N SER A 140 6.18 14.31 -2.47
CA SER A 140 6.85 13.11 -2.00
C SER A 140 6.08 11.83 -2.35
N TRP A 141 6.79 10.85 -2.92
CA TRP A 141 6.25 9.56 -3.35
C TRP A 141 7.18 8.42 -2.97
N HIS A 142 6.61 7.34 -2.43
CA HIS A 142 7.37 6.18 -1.98
C HIS A 142 6.62 4.87 -2.24
N ILE A 143 7.39 3.79 -2.32
CA ILE A 143 6.87 2.43 -2.17
C ILE A 143 6.74 2.18 -0.66
N GLU A 144 5.59 1.68 -0.22
CA GLU A 144 5.40 1.20 1.14
C GLU A 144 5.12 -0.31 1.12
N TYR A 145 5.88 -1.05 1.92
CA TYR A 145 5.76 -2.50 2.08
C TYR A 145 5.56 -2.85 3.55
N GLY A 146 4.42 -3.47 3.85
CA GLY A 146 4.17 -4.00 5.19
C GLY A 146 4.26 -5.52 5.21
N ARG A 147 4.96 -6.07 6.21
CA ARG A 147 5.04 -7.52 6.46
C ARG A 147 4.75 -7.90 7.91
N GLY A 148 3.96 -8.94 8.12
CA GLY A 148 3.54 -9.42 9.44
C GLY A 148 2.13 -10.00 9.46
N ALA A 149 1.28 -9.56 10.38
CA ALA A 149 -0.15 -9.86 10.39
C ALA A 149 -0.94 -8.69 9.78
N VAL A 150 -0.85 -8.50 8.46
CA VAL A 150 -1.39 -7.34 7.74
C VAL A 150 -2.89 -7.15 7.94
N VAL A 151 -3.67 -8.21 8.14
CA VAL A 151 -5.10 -8.10 8.48
C VAL A 151 -5.35 -7.21 9.71
N THR A 152 -4.39 -7.11 10.63
CA THR A 152 -4.49 -6.27 11.83
C THR A 152 -4.29 -4.78 11.58
N THR A 153 -3.82 -4.38 10.40
CA THR A 153 -3.70 -2.96 10.02
C THR A 153 -5.02 -2.41 9.48
N LEU A 154 -5.91 -3.28 8.99
CA LEU A 154 -7.19 -2.91 8.39
C LEU A 154 -8.03 -2.01 9.29
N PRO A 155 -8.21 -2.26 10.60
CA PRO A 155 -8.95 -1.34 11.46
C PRO A 155 -8.37 0.08 11.44
N PHE A 156 -7.04 0.26 11.47
CA PHE A 156 -6.43 1.58 11.44
C PHE A 156 -6.55 2.25 10.06
N ALA A 157 -6.33 1.50 8.98
CA ALA A 157 -6.49 1.99 7.61
C ALA A 157 -7.97 2.27 7.24
N MET A 158 -8.90 1.52 7.83
CA MET A 158 -10.34 1.63 7.62
C MET A 158 -11.00 2.62 8.58
N VAL A 159 -10.42 2.92 9.75
CA VAL A 159 -10.98 3.87 10.72
C VAL A 159 -11.14 5.24 10.08
N ASP A 160 -10.18 5.70 9.28
CA ASP A 160 -10.34 6.96 8.56
C ASP A 160 -11.14 6.80 7.26
N THR A 161 -11.09 5.64 6.59
CA THR A 161 -11.98 5.38 5.44
C THR A 161 -13.47 5.35 5.85
N LEU A 162 -13.78 4.91 7.07
CA LEU A 162 -15.14 4.79 7.63
C LEU A 162 -15.57 6.02 8.45
N LEU A 163 -14.66 6.68 9.18
CA LEU A 163 -15.00 7.86 10.01
C LEU A 163 -14.75 9.19 9.29
N VAL A 164 -13.86 9.25 8.30
CA VAL A 164 -13.64 10.47 7.48
C VAL A 164 -14.49 10.45 6.21
N SER A 165 -15.08 9.31 5.84
CA SER A 165 -16.15 9.25 4.83
C SER A 165 -17.54 9.40 5.45
N LEU A 166 -17.80 10.51 6.15
CA LEU A 166 -19.13 11.14 6.05
C LEU A 166 -19.33 11.77 4.65
N GLU A 167 -18.75 11.19 3.60
CA GLU A 167 -19.23 11.32 2.23
C GLU A 167 -19.92 10.02 1.83
N PHE A 168 -21.24 10.02 1.97
CA PHE A 168 -22.17 8.93 1.59
C PHE A 168 -21.94 8.40 0.16
N GLU A 169 -21.33 9.19 -0.73
CA GLU A 169 -21.09 8.87 -2.12
C GLU A 169 -20.01 7.78 -2.33
N SER A 170 -18.96 7.77 -1.50
CA SER A 170 -17.86 6.79 -1.60
C SER A 170 -18.26 5.42 -1.07
N VAL A 171 -19.07 5.38 0.00
CA VAL A 171 -19.69 4.16 0.54
C VAL A 171 -20.66 3.56 -0.47
N ARG A 172 -21.50 4.39 -1.11
CA ARG A 172 -22.43 3.96 -2.16
C ARG A 172 -21.70 3.30 -3.33
N ARG A 173 -20.64 3.93 -3.85
CA ARG A 173 -19.86 3.40 -4.98
C ARG A 173 -19.20 2.07 -4.65
N SER A 174 -18.63 1.95 -3.45
CA SER A 174 -18.02 0.71 -2.98
C SER A 174 -19.04 -0.42 -2.85
N ALA A 175 -20.20 -0.14 -2.25
CA ALA A 175 -21.28 -1.11 -2.11
C ALA A 175 -21.83 -1.61 -3.46
N VAL A 176 -21.96 -0.72 -4.46
CA VAL A 176 -22.37 -1.08 -5.83
C VAL A 176 -21.36 -2.03 -6.48
N GLU A 177 -20.06 -1.78 -6.30
CA GLU A 177 -19.02 -2.64 -6.86
C GLU A 177 -18.97 -4.01 -6.17
N PHE A 178 -19.13 -4.07 -4.84
CA PHE A 178 -19.25 -5.35 -4.13
C PHE A 178 -20.48 -6.14 -4.60
N ALA A 179 -21.62 -5.49 -4.79
CA ALA A 179 -22.84 -6.13 -5.28
C ALA A 179 -22.67 -6.66 -6.72
N ARG A 180 -22.00 -5.92 -7.61
CA ARG A 180 -21.68 -6.36 -8.98
C ARG A 180 -20.80 -7.61 -8.98
N LEU A 181 -19.77 -7.64 -8.14
CA LEU A 181 -18.83 -8.76 -8.05
C LEU A 181 -19.49 -10.03 -7.49
N ILE A 182 -20.35 -9.89 -6.48
CA ILE A 182 -21.14 -11.02 -5.95
C ILE A 182 -22.09 -11.57 -7.01
N ARG A 183 -22.79 -10.68 -7.74
CA ARG A 183 -23.77 -11.09 -8.77
C ARG A 183 -23.12 -11.74 -9.99
N ARG A 184 -21.89 -11.38 -10.34
CA ARG A 184 -21.09 -12.10 -11.36
C ARG A 184 -20.73 -13.51 -10.90
N ARG A 185 -20.41 -13.69 -9.61
CA ARG A 185 -20.10 -15.02 -9.04
C ARG A 185 -21.31 -15.95 -9.02
N SER A 186 -22.52 -15.41 -8.85
CA SER A 186 -23.77 -16.16 -8.91
C SER A 186 -24.22 -16.55 -10.34
N ARG A 187 -23.58 -16.00 -11.38
CA ARG A 187 -23.96 -16.22 -12.80
C ARG A 187 -23.01 -17.16 -13.56
N THR A 188 -22.12 -17.86 -12.85
CA THR A 188 -21.39 -19.00 -13.40
C THR A 188 -21.94 -20.29 -12.78
N PRO A 189 -22.97 -20.92 -13.36
CA PRO A 189 -23.34 -22.28 -13.02
C PRO A 189 -22.26 -23.22 -13.56
N GLY A 190 -21.61 -23.97 -12.67
CA GLY A 190 -20.77 -25.08 -13.06
C GLY A 190 -21.60 -26.15 -13.77
N SER A 191 -21.27 -26.39 -15.03
CA SER A 191 -21.59 -27.60 -15.77
C SER A 191 -20.88 -28.80 -15.13
N ALA A 192 -21.63 -29.82 -14.70
CA ALA A 192 -21.37 -31.25 -14.95
C ALA A 192 -22.24 -32.12 -14.03
N ARG A 193 -23.34 -32.66 -14.57
CA ARG A 193 -24.00 -33.87 -14.04
C ARG A 193 -23.10 -35.08 -14.28
N ARG A 194 -22.85 -35.89 -13.25
CA ARG A 194 -22.54 -37.32 -13.40
C ARG A 194 -23.83 -38.09 -13.72
N PRO A 195 -23.73 -39.25 -14.40
CA PRO A 195 -24.32 -40.42 -13.77
C PRO A 195 -23.41 -41.66 -13.76
N GLU A 196 -23.50 -42.30 -12.59
CA GLU A 196 -23.26 -43.67 -12.13
C GLU A 196 -22.85 -44.79 -13.10
N LEU A 197 -21.84 -45.54 -12.65
CA LEU A 197 -21.58 -46.94 -12.99
C LEU A 197 -22.41 -47.85 -12.06
N ARG A 198 -23.21 -48.77 -12.64
CA ARG A 198 -23.38 -50.13 -12.10
C ARG A 198 -23.81 -51.11 -13.20
N ARG A 199 -22.90 -52.03 -13.50
CA ARG A 199 -23.19 -53.34 -14.10
C ARG A 199 -23.44 -54.34 -12.96
N TYR A 200 -24.32 -55.31 -13.26
CA TYR A 200 -24.69 -56.52 -12.52
C TYR A 200 -25.51 -56.33 -11.25
#